data_AF-A0A2G1XFL9-F1
#
_entry.id   AF-A0A2G1XFL9-F1
#
_cell.length_a   1.000
_cell.length_b   1.000
_cell.length_c   1.000
_cell.angle_alpha   90.00
_cell.angle_beta   90.00
_cell.angle_gamma   90.00
#
_symmetry.space_group_name_H-M   'P 1'
#
loop_
_entity.id
_entity.type
_entity.pdbx_description
1 polymer ?
#
loop_
_entity_poly.entity_id
_entity_poly.type
_entity_poly.pdbx_seq_one_letter_code
_entity_poly.pdbx_strand_id
1 'polypeptide(L)'
;MGGKWDIQLDGVRAALGHTGEVAGKFEEEFTSYGEHVSGAATSAGTMALGGATAPEGGFVGPVGAALKEFADGTENDLRFLPVRAGKSIKGAREAAEAYQQGDLEMAQNKEDAALKAPTPEELKPPKDAKK
;
A
#
# COMPACT_ATOMS: atom_id res chain seq x y z
N MET A 1 12.09 29.49 24.97
CA MET A 1 11.15 28.37 25.17
C MET A 1 11.01 27.66 23.82
N GLY A 2 11.78 26.59 23.58
CA GLY A 2 11.53 25.70 22.44
C GLY A 2 10.54 24.65 22.90
N GLY A 3 9.27 24.84 22.58
CA GLY A 3 8.23 23.86 22.89
C GLY A 3 8.42 22.61 22.03
N LYS A 4 7.77 21.51 22.42
CA LYS A 4 7.69 20.23 21.68
C LYS A 4 7.24 20.40 20.20
N TRP A 5 6.74 21.58 19.86
CA TRP A 5 6.31 22.01 18.54
C TRP A 5 7.03 23.32 18.16
N ASP A 6 8.11 23.19 17.42
CA ASP A 6 8.79 24.28 16.69
C ASP A 6 8.97 23.80 15.23
N ILE A 7 7.86 23.69 14.51
CA ILE A 7 7.81 23.14 13.15
C ILE A 7 7.84 24.25 12.10
N GLN A 8 8.72 24.08 11.12
CA GLN A 8 8.76 24.90 9.91
C GLN A 8 7.73 24.38 8.90
N LEU A 9 6.63 25.11 8.71
CA LEU A 9 5.52 24.69 7.84
C LEU A 9 5.97 24.42 6.39
N ASP A 10 6.90 25.21 5.86
CA ASP A 10 7.42 25.00 4.50
C ASP A 10 8.26 23.71 4.40
N GLY A 11 9.03 23.40 5.45
CA GLY A 11 9.77 22.13 5.54
C GLY A 11 8.84 20.93 5.61
N VAL A 12 7.74 21.04 6.38
CA VAL A 12 6.69 20.00 6.44
C VAL A 12 6.04 19.81 5.07
N ARG A 13 5.66 20.90 4.40
CA ARG A 13 5.05 20.82 3.05
C ARG A 13 5.98 20.18 2.03
N ALA A 14 7.27 20.53 2.04
CA ALA A 14 8.26 19.93 1.17
C ALA A 14 8.39 18.41 1.44
N ALA A 15 8.49 18.01 2.71
CA ALA A 15 8.56 16.59 3.08
C ALA A 15 7.30 15.82 2.69
N LEU A 16 6.12 16.39 2.89
CA LEU A 16 4.85 15.78 2.48
C LEU A 16 4.71 15.67 0.97
N GLY A 17 5.14 16.69 0.23
CA GLY A 17 5.16 16.67 -1.23
C GLY A 17 6.04 15.54 -1.77
N HIS A 18 7.28 15.45 -1.28
CA HIS A 18 8.21 14.39 -1.68
C HIS A 18 7.69 13.00 -1.28
N THR A 19 7.17 12.85 -0.06
CA THR A 19 6.61 11.57 0.40
C THR A 19 5.40 11.16 -0.43
N GLY A 20 4.53 12.11 -0.78
CA GLY A 20 3.39 11.88 -1.66
C GLY A 20 3.80 11.46 -3.07
N GLU A 21 4.82 12.08 -3.63
CA GLU A 21 5.39 11.69 -4.93
C GLU A 21 5.92 10.25 -4.91
N VAL A 22 6.68 9.87 -3.88
CA VAL A 22 7.20 8.51 -3.73
C VAL A 22 6.06 7.52 -3.50
N ALA A 23 5.09 7.84 -2.63
CA ALA A 23 3.93 6.99 -2.36
C ALA A 23 3.04 6.81 -3.59
N GLY A 24 2.98 7.81 -4.49
CA GLY A 24 2.26 7.72 -5.76
C GLY A 24 2.79 6.62 -6.69
N LYS A 25 4.04 6.16 -6.50
CA LYS A 25 4.64 5.09 -7.29
C LYS A 25 4.21 3.69 -6.86
N PHE A 26 3.49 3.53 -5.75
CA PHE A 26 3.05 2.21 -5.29
C PHE A 26 2.18 1.48 -6.32
N GLU A 27 1.33 2.19 -7.07
CA GLU A 27 0.49 1.58 -8.10
C GLU A 27 1.32 0.94 -9.22
N GLU A 28 2.37 1.62 -9.67
CA GLU A 28 3.31 1.12 -10.67
C GLU A 28 4.07 -0.10 -10.14
N GLU A 29 4.62 -0.01 -8.93
CA GLU A 29 5.38 -1.09 -8.30
C GLU A 29 4.51 -2.33 -8.03
N PHE A 30 3.24 -2.17 -7.67
CA PHE A 30 2.33 -3.31 -7.49
C PHE A 30 1.88 -3.94 -8.80
N THR A 31 1.75 -3.13 -9.85
CA THR A 31 1.51 -3.64 -11.20
C THR A 31 2.71 -4.48 -11.65
N SER A 32 3.92 -3.93 -11.52
CA SER A 32 5.18 -4.62 -11.82
C SER A 32 5.34 -5.92 -11.02
N TYR A 33 5.03 -5.90 -9.71
CA TYR A 33 5.01 -7.10 -8.88
C TYR A 33 4.09 -8.18 -9.44
N GLY A 34 2.84 -7.83 -9.76
CA GLY A 34 1.86 -8.77 -10.30
C GLY A 34 2.29 -9.36 -11.65
N GLU A 35 2.82 -8.53 -12.54
CA GLU A 35 3.36 -8.94 -13.84
C GLU A 35 4.53 -9.91 -13.68
N HIS A 36 5.47 -9.63 -12.78
CA HIS A 36 6.64 -10.48 -12.56
C HIS A 36 6.28 -11.81 -11.90
N VAL A 37 5.37 -11.83 -10.93
CA VAL A 37 4.91 -13.08 -10.32
C VAL A 37 4.17 -13.96 -11.34
N SER A 38 3.29 -13.36 -12.15
CA SER A 38 2.58 -14.05 -13.23
C SER A 38 3.53 -14.57 -14.32
N GLY A 39 4.49 -13.73 -14.73
CA GLY A 39 5.51 -14.09 -15.72
C GLY A 39 6.43 -15.21 -15.25
N ALA A 40 6.82 -15.19 -13.98
CA ALA A 40 7.58 -16.27 -13.35
C ALA A 40 6.76 -17.57 -13.28
N ALA A 41 5.48 -17.49 -12.89
CA ALA A 41 4.59 -18.65 -12.85
C ALA A 41 4.42 -19.31 -14.22
N THR A 42 4.30 -18.50 -15.27
CA THR A 42 4.21 -18.96 -16.67
C THR A 42 5.52 -19.63 -17.13
N SER A 43 6.66 -19.10 -16.69
CA SER A 43 7.99 -19.59 -17.10
C SER A 43 8.48 -20.80 -16.29
N ALA A 44 7.85 -21.10 -15.14
CA ALA A 44 8.28 -22.15 -14.22
C ALA A 44 8.03 -23.59 -14.70
N GLY A 45 7.51 -23.76 -15.91
CA GLY A 45 7.19 -25.05 -16.51
C GLY A 45 5.85 -25.61 -16.05
N THR A 46 5.29 -26.50 -16.87
CA THR A 46 3.96 -27.08 -16.67
C THR A 46 4.08 -28.57 -16.40
N MET A 47 3.18 -29.11 -15.56
CA MET A 47 3.11 -30.56 -15.32
C MET A 47 1.77 -31.10 -15.84
N ALA A 48 1.83 -31.91 -16.90
CA ALA A 48 0.69 -32.69 -17.36
C ALA A 48 0.75 -34.09 -16.73
N LEU A 49 -0.23 -34.43 -15.89
CA LEU A 49 -0.39 -35.81 -15.42
C LEU A 49 -0.96 -36.66 -16.56
N GLY A 50 -0.33 -37.81 -16.84
CA GLY A 50 -0.71 -38.66 -17.96
C GLY A 50 -2.21 -39.00 -17.95
N GLY A 51 -2.91 -38.70 -19.06
CA GLY A 51 -4.35 -38.91 -19.21
C GLY A 51 -5.23 -37.72 -18.82
N ALA A 52 -4.67 -36.64 -18.27
CA ALA A 52 -5.42 -35.43 -17.98
C ALA A 52 -5.62 -34.58 -19.25
N THR A 53 -6.84 -34.11 -19.48
CA THR A 53 -7.12 -33.02 -20.41
C THR A 53 -6.69 -31.70 -19.78
N ALA A 54 -5.96 -30.87 -20.53
CA ALA A 54 -5.55 -29.55 -20.05
C ALA A 54 -6.80 -28.73 -19.68
N PRO A 55 -6.83 -28.09 -18.49
CA PRO A 55 -7.87 -27.13 -18.17
C PRO A 55 -7.75 -25.88 -19.06
N GLU A 56 -8.81 -25.08 -19.12
CA GLU A 56 -8.78 -23.79 -19.80
C GLU A 56 -7.73 -22.90 -19.12
N GLY A 57 -6.65 -22.58 -19.86
CA GLY A 57 -5.45 -21.92 -19.31
C GLY A 57 -4.20 -22.80 -19.18
N GLY A 58 -4.29 -24.09 -19.50
CA GLY A 58 -3.15 -25.02 -19.50
C GLY A 58 -2.80 -25.57 -18.12
N PHE A 59 -1.87 -26.52 -18.07
CA PHE A 59 -1.38 -27.07 -16.80
C PHE A 59 -0.45 -26.07 -16.11
N VAL A 60 -0.56 -25.92 -14.80
CA VAL A 60 0.37 -25.13 -13.98
C VAL A 60 1.24 -26.10 -13.19
N GLY A 61 2.56 -25.92 -13.25
CA GLY A 61 3.50 -26.69 -12.44
C GLY A 61 3.47 -26.28 -10.96
N PRO A 62 4.08 -27.06 -10.06
CA PRO A 62 4.07 -26.81 -8.61
C PRO A 62 4.66 -25.45 -8.24
N VAL A 63 5.66 -24.97 -8.98
CA VAL A 63 6.25 -23.64 -8.77
C VAL A 63 5.27 -22.53 -9.14
N GLY A 64 4.53 -22.67 -10.25
CA GLY A 64 3.49 -21.70 -10.62
C GLY A 64 2.34 -21.66 -9.59
N ALA A 65 1.97 -22.81 -9.02
CA ALA A 65 0.99 -22.87 -7.94
C ALA A 65 1.49 -22.18 -6.65
N ALA A 66 2.74 -22.42 -6.26
CA ALA A 66 3.35 -21.76 -5.09
C ALA A 66 3.46 -20.24 -5.28
N LEU A 67 3.79 -19.77 -6.48
CA LEU A 67 3.82 -18.34 -6.80
C LEU A 67 2.43 -17.69 -6.72
N LYS A 68 1.38 -18.42 -7.14
CA LYS A 68 0.00 -17.97 -6.94
C LYS A 68 -0.35 -17.85 -5.45
N GLU A 69 -0.03 -18.87 -4.65
CA GLU A 69 -0.28 -18.83 -3.21
C GLU A 69 0.51 -17.71 -2.53
N PHE A 70 1.74 -17.45 -2.97
CA PHE A 70 2.54 -16.31 -2.51
C PHE A 70 1.89 -14.97 -2.87
N ALA A 71 1.41 -14.79 -4.10
CA ALA A 71 0.69 -13.59 -4.51
C ALA A 71 -0.58 -13.37 -3.69
N ASP A 72 -1.41 -14.40 -3.55
CA ASP A 72 -2.65 -14.36 -2.79
C ASP A 72 -2.37 -14.07 -1.29
N GLY A 73 -1.29 -14.64 -0.73
CA GLY A 73 -0.88 -14.43 0.65
C GLY A 73 -0.32 -13.05 0.96
N THR A 74 0.28 -12.38 -0.03
CA THR A 74 0.91 -11.05 0.12
C THR A 74 -0.01 -9.90 -0.28
N GLU A 75 -1.18 -10.18 -0.87
CA GLU A 75 -2.10 -9.17 -1.38
C GLU A 75 -2.48 -8.11 -0.34
N ASN A 76 -2.82 -8.54 0.88
CA ASN A 76 -3.19 -7.61 1.95
C ASN A 76 -2.00 -6.79 2.45
N ASP A 77 -0.80 -7.38 2.47
CA ASP A 77 0.43 -6.68 2.89
C ASP A 77 0.78 -5.58 1.89
N LEU A 78 0.63 -5.85 0.58
CA LEU A 78 0.85 -4.86 -0.47
C LEU A 78 -0.19 -3.73 -0.39
N ARG A 79 -1.47 -4.07 -0.21
CA ARG A 79 -2.55 -3.08 -0.03
C ARG A 79 -2.36 -2.21 1.21
N PHE A 80 -1.75 -2.75 2.26
CA PHE A 80 -1.52 -2.02 3.51
C PHE A 80 -0.57 -0.82 3.34
N LEU A 81 0.45 -0.95 2.48
CA LEU A 81 1.48 0.08 2.28
C LEU A 81 0.93 1.44 1.82
N PRO A 82 0.18 1.55 0.69
CA PRO A 82 -0.32 2.84 0.20
C PRO A 82 -1.36 3.43 1.16
N VAL A 83 -2.20 2.61 1.78
CA VAL A 83 -3.21 3.06 2.74
C VAL A 83 -2.52 3.66 3.97
N ARG A 84 -1.51 2.99 4.51
CA ARG A 84 -0.74 3.50 5.65
C ARG A 84 0.06 4.75 5.29
N ALA A 85 0.69 4.79 4.12
CA ALA A 85 1.40 5.98 3.65
C ALA A 85 0.46 7.18 3.51
N GLY A 86 -0.70 6.99 2.88
CA GLY A 86 -1.74 8.02 2.75
C GLY A 86 -2.24 8.51 4.12
N LYS A 87 -2.45 7.60 5.08
CA LYS A 87 -2.84 7.95 6.45
C LYS A 87 -1.78 8.80 7.16
N SER A 88 -0.50 8.44 7.04
CA SER A 88 0.62 9.21 7.59
C SER A 88 0.71 10.61 6.99
N ILE A 89 0.65 10.72 5.66
CA ILE A 89 0.72 12.00 4.94
C ILE A 89 -0.45 12.90 5.36
N LYS A 90 -1.68 12.34 5.38
CA LYS A 90 -2.88 13.08 5.79
C LYS A 90 -2.78 13.55 7.24
N GLY A 91 -2.35 12.68 8.15
CA GLY A 91 -2.18 13.00 9.55
C GLY A 91 -1.19 14.13 9.79
N ALA A 92 -0.02 14.06 9.19
CA ALA A 92 1.01 15.09 9.29
C ALA A 92 0.54 16.43 8.69
N ARG A 93 -0.20 16.41 7.58
CA ARG A 93 -0.84 17.62 7.01
C ARG A 93 -1.83 18.24 7.99
N GLU A 94 -2.77 17.44 8.51
CA GLU A 94 -3.80 17.93 9.44
C GLU A 94 -3.21 18.40 10.77
N ALA A 95 -2.14 17.76 11.25
CA ALA A 95 -1.42 18.19 12.43
C ALA A 95 -0.72 19.54 12.23
N ALA A 96 -0.07 19.74 11.09
CA ALA A 96 0.56 21.01 10.75
C ALA A 96 -0.47 22.14 10.58
N GLU A 97 -1.65 21.85 10.02
CA GLU A 97 -2.77 22.78 9.92
C GLU A 97 -3.29 23.19 11.30
N ALA A 98 -3.49 22.22 12.21
CA ALA A 98 -3.90 22.49 13.59
C ALA A 98 -2.85 23.31 14.36
N TYR A 99 -1.56 22.98 14.19
CA TYR A 99 -0.46 23.75 14.76
C TYR A 99 -0.46 25.21 14.27
N GLN A 100 -0.68 25.43 12.97
CA GLN A 100 -0.75 26.78 12.40
C GLN A 100 -1.90 27.61 13.01
N GLN A 101 -2.98 26.95 13.43
CA GLN A 101 -4.12 27.58 14.10
C GLN A 101 -3.89 27.77 15.62
N GLY A 102 -2.76 27.30 16.16
CA GLY A 102 -2.43 27.34 17.59
C GLY A 102 -3.07 26.22 18.42
N ASP A 103 -3.72 25.25 17.77
CA ASP A 103 -4.38 24.13 18.45
C ASP A 103 -3.43 22.93 18.57
N LEU A 104 -2.56 22.99 19.59
CA LEU A 104 -1.54 21.96 19.83
C LEU A 104 -2.13 20.62 20.26
N GLU A 105 -3.30 20.62 20.93
CA GLU A 105 -3.98 19.40 21.34
C GLU A 105 -4.55 18.68 20.11
N MET A 106 -5.19 19.42 19.21
CA MET A 106 -5.64 18.86 17.94
C MET A 106 -4.47 18.38 17.10
N ALA A 107 -3.35 19.13 17.03
CA ALA A 107 -2.16 18.70 16.30
C ALA A 107 -1.65 17.33 16.79
N GLN A 108 -1.52 17.17 18.11
CA GLN A 108 -1.12 15.90 18.71
C GLN A 108 -2.14 14.78 18.46
N ASN A 109 -3.43 15.05 18.62
CA ASN A 109 -4.49 14.07 18.38
C ASN A 109 -4.48 13.56 16.92
N LYS A 110 -4.15 14.43 15.95
CA LYS A 110 -4.03 14.07 14.53
C LYS A 110 -2.83 13.18 14.26
N GLU A 111 -1.67 13.47 14.86
CA GLU A 111 -0.50 12.59 14.78
C GLU A 111 -0.79 11.22 15.41
N ASP A 112 -1.32 11.20 16.64
CA ASP A 112 -1.63 9.96 17.36
C ASP A 112 -2.66 9.09 16.61
N ALA A 113 -3.63 9.71 15.94
CA ALA A 113 -4.58 9.00 15.08
C ALA A 113 -3.91 8.42 13.83
N ALA A 114 -2.95 9.12 13.24
CA ALA A 114 -2.24 8.70 12.04
C ALA A 114 -1.21 7.58 12.30
N LEU A 115 -0.67 7.49 13.52
CA LEU A 115 0.21 6.39 13.95
C LEU A 115 -0.50 5.03 14.02
N LYS A 116 -1.84 5.03 14.16
CA LYS A 116 -2.63 3.81 14.20
C LYS A 116 -2.60 3.12 12.84
N ALA A 117 -2.49 1.79 12.86
CA ALA A 117 -2.62 1.00 11.65
C ALA A 117 -3.94 1.29 10.91
N PRO A 118 -3.96 1.16 9.58
CA PRO A 118 -5.18 1.02 8.82
C PRO A 118 -6.12 -0.03 9.44
N THR A 119 -7.39 0.34 9.56
CA THR A 119 -8.47 -0.55 9.97
C THR A 119 -8.86 -1.48 8.81
N PRO A 120 -9.54 -2.61 9.08
CA PRO A 120 -10.06 -3.47 8.02
C PRO A 120 -10.98 -2.74 7.03
N GLU A 121 -11.70 -1.70 7.47
CA GLU A 121 -12.56 -0.90 6.60
C GLU A 121 -11.76 -0.01 5.65
N GLU A 122 -10.66 0.58 6.13
CA GLU A 122 -9.73 1.40 5.32
C GLU A 122 -8.96 0.58 4.27
N LEU A 123 -8.84 -0.74 4.47
CA LEU A 123 -8.19 -1.66 3.53
C LEU A 123 -9.12 -2.20 2.43
N LYS A 124 -10.44 -1.93 2.52
CA LYS A 124 -11.37 -2.35 1.48
C LYS A 124 -11.12 -1.58 0.19
N PRO A 125 -11.25 -2.22 -0.98
CA PRO A 125 -11.19 -1.51 -2.25
C PRO A 125 -12.31 -0.45 -2.31
N PRO A 126 -12.13 0.65 -3.07
CA PRO A 126 -13.16 1.66 -3.27
C PRO A 126 -14.47 1.00 -3.74
N LYS A 127 -15.61 1.44 -3.17
CA LYS A 127 -16.95 0.87 -3.46
C LYS A 127 -17.35 0.92 -4.93
N ASP A 128 -16.64 1.70 -5.75
CA ASP A 128 -16.92 1.92 -7.17
C ASP A 128 -15.93 1.22 -8.11
N ALA A 129 -15.02 0.39 -7.61
CA ALA A 129 -14.19 -0.49 -8.44
C ALA A 129 -15.03 -1.68 -8.97
N LYS A 130 -16.07 -1.39 -9.76
CA LYS A 130 -16.75 -2.41 -10.54
C LYS A 130 -15.86 -2.80 -11.72
N LYS A 131 -15.62 -4.10 -11.83
CA LYS A 131 -15.12 -4.81 -13.01
C LYS A 131 -15.78 -4.31 -14.30
#